data_AF-A0A356W4S5-F1
#
_entry.id   AF-A0A356W4S5-F1
#
_cell.length_a   1.000
_cell.length_b   1.000
_cell.length_c   1.000
_cell.angle_alpha   90.00
_cell.angle_beta   90.00
_cell.angle_gamma   90.00
#
_symmetry.space_group_name_H-M   'P 1'
#
loop_
_entity.id
_entity.type
_entity.pdbx_description
1 polymer ?
#
loop_
_entity_poly.entity_id
_entity_poly.type
_entity_poly.pdbx_seq_one_letter_code
_entity_poly.pdbx_strand_id
1 'polypeptide(L)'
;RAGVQVVYGFIEYKTHAKVSLVVRREGDELRTYTHFGTGNYHPINARIYTDLSLFTADASLGRDANRLFNFVTAYREPPKVGPVMEKLSMSPLDMKQQ
;
A
#
# COMPACT_ATOMS: atom_id res chain seq x y z
N ARG A 1 -3.80 -24.83 -8.13
CA ARG A 1 -3.39 -23.42 -7.90
C ARG A 1 -4.19 -22.87 -6.74
N ALA A 2 -3.63 -22.01 -5.88
CA ALA A 2 -4.24 -21.57 -4.62
C ALA A 2 -5.21 -20.37 -4.70
N GLY A 3 -5.69 -20.00 -5.90
CA GLY A 3 -6.59 -18.85 -6.09
C GLY A 3 -5.93 -17.48 -5.98
N VAL A 4 -4.59 -17.40 -6.01
CA VAL A 4 -3.83 -16.15 -5.89
C VAL A 4 -3.62 -15.52 -7.27
N GLN A 5 -3.91 -14.22 -7.39
CA GLN A 5 -3.51 -13.40 -8.53
C GLN A 5 -2.14 -12.78 -8.24
N VAL A 6 -1.16 -13.06 -9.11
CA VAL A 6 0.17 -12.47 -9.04
C VAL A 6 0.29 -11.42 -10.14
N VAL A 7 0.61 -10.20 -9.76
CA VAL A 7 0.83 -9.09 -10.70
C VAL A 7 2.27 -8.62 -10.55
N TYR A 8 2.99 -8.61 -11.66
CA TYR A 8 4.26 -7.91 -11.77
C TYR A 8 3.92 -6.47 -12.13
N GLY A 9 4.37 -5.50 -11.33
CA GLY A 9 4.10 -4.09 -11.55
C GLY A 9 4.73 -3.54 -12.84
N PHE A 10 4.98 -2.23 -12.87
CA PHE A 10 5.62 -1.57 -14.02
C PHE A 10 6.99 -2.17 -14.35
N ILE A 11 7.31 -2.24 -15.65
CA ILE A 11 8.63 -2.72 -16.11
C ILE A 11 9.71 -1.68 -15.75
N GLU A 12 9.34 -0.40 -15.84
CA GLU A 12 10.21 0.75 -15.68
C GLU A 12 10.44 1.13 -14.21
N TYR A 13 9.58 0.66 -13.30
CA TYR A 13 9.63 1.01 -11.88
C TYR A 13 9.73 -0.19 -10.97
N LYS A 14 10.59 -0.09 -9.96
CA LYS A 14 10.63 -1.05 -8.86
C LYS A 14 9.67 -0.64 -7.75
N THR A 15 8.86 -1.57 -7.28
CA THR A 15 8.04 -1.39 -6.08
C THR A 15 8.90 -1.64 -4.83
N HIS A 16 9.30 -0.57 -4.13
CA HIS A 16 10.06 -0.67 -2.87
C HIS A 16 9.20 -0.46 -1.61
N ALA A 17 7.95 -0.03 -1.77
CA ALA A 17 7.01 0.12 -0.65
C ALA A 17 6.64 -1.27 -0.09
N LYS A 18 6.58 -1.39 1.25
CA LYS A 18 6.10 -2.60 1.92
C LYS A 18 4.79 -2.28 2.59
N VAL A 19 3.72 -2.67 1.90
CA VAL A 19 2.35 -2.41 2.30
C VAL A 19 1.56 -3.70 2.25
N SER A 20 0.72 -3.94 3.24
CA SER A 20 -0.29 -5.00 3.21
C SER A 20 -1.64 -4.41 3.52
N LEU A 21 -2.66 -4.91 2.82
CA LEU A 21 -4.02 -4.41 2.89
C LEU A 21 -4.94 -5.61 3.08
N VAL A 22 -5.76 -5.57 4.13
CA VAL A 22 -6.81 -6.54 4.39
C VAL A 22 -8.14 -5.81 4.38
N VAL A 23 -9.02 -6.20 3.47
CA VAL A 23 -10.42 -5.75 3.45
C VAL A 23 -11.27 -6.87 4.03
N ARG A 24 -11.95 -6.59 5.13
CA ARG A 24 -12.77 -7.54 5.88
C ARG A 24 -14.19 -7.00 5.99
N ARG A 25 -15.18 -7.86 5.77
CA ARG A 25 -16.58 -7.54 6.10
C ARG A 25 -16.80 -7.70 7.60
N GLU A 26 -17.31 -6.66 8.24
CA GLU A 26 -17.68 -6.63 9.66
C GLU A 26 -19.14 -6.16 9.75
N GLY A 27 -20.07 -7.12 9.89
CA GLY A 27 -21.49 -6.86 9.73
C GLY A 27 -21.83 -6.41 8.31
N ASP A 28 -22.51 -5.27 8.20
CA ASP A 28 -22.88 -4.67 6.92
C ASP A 28 -21.80 -3.74 6.33
N GLU A 29 -20.70 -3.52 7.05
CA GLU A 29 -19.63 -2.62 6.65
C GLU A 29 -18.38 -3.36 6.15
N LEU A 30 -17.61 -2.68 5.30
CA LEU A 30 -16.27 -3.11 4.92
C LEU A 30 -15.25 -2.34 5.76
N ARG A 31 -14.45 -3.07 6.54
CA ARG A 31 -13.33 -2.54 7.30
C ARG A 31 -12.01 -2.82 6.60
N THR A 32 -11.14 -1.83 6.63
CA THR A 32 -9.80 -1.92 6.04
C THR A 32 -8.75 -1.88 7.14
N TYR A 33 -7.83 -2.84 7.11
CA TYR A 33 -6.63 -2.89 7.94
C TYR A 33 -5.40 -2.80 7.06
N THR A 34 -4.46 -1.95 7.43
CA THR A 34 -3.24 -1.72 6.67
C THR A 34 -2.01 -1.86 7.53
N HIS A 35 -0.98 -2.44 6.92
CA HIS A 35 0.37 -2.44 7.44
C HIS A 35 1.27 -1.61 6.50
N PHE A 36 2.08 -0.73 7.07
CA PHE A 36 3.14 0.00 6.38
C PHE A 36 4.46 -0.25 7.09
N GLY A 37 5.44 -0.79 6.35
CA GLY A 37 6.78 -1.10 6.88
C GLY A 37 7.89 -0.36 6.14
N THR A 38 8.93 0.06 6.86
CA THR A 38 10.19 0.52 6.26
C THR A 38 11.00 -0.66 5.72
N GLY A 39 10.93 -1.78 6.44
CA GLY A 39 11.63 -3.05 6.18
C GLY A 39 10.85 -4.03 5.31
N ASN A 40 11.53 -5.08 4.86
CA ASN A 40 10.90 -6.16 4.11
C ASN A 40 10.30 -7.25 5.03
N TYR A 41 9.45 -8.12 4.47
CA TYR A 41 8.78 -9.18 5.22
C TYR A 41 9.66 -10.42 5.48
N HIS A 42 10.99 -10.33 5.27
CA HIS A 42 11.88 -11.47 5.47
C HIS A 42 12.20 -11.64 6.98
N PRO A 43 11.77 -12.75 7.62
CA PRO A 43 11.80 -12.89 9.08
C PRO A 43 13.22 -12.91 9.66
N ILE A 44 14.22 -13.36 8.88
CA ILE A 44 15.61 -13.34 9.31
C ILE A 44 16.15 -11.91 9.31
N ASN A 45 15.81 -11.12 8.29
CA ASN A 45 16.27 -9.74 8.16
C ASN A 45 15.67 -8.86 9.26
N ALA A 46 14.39 -9.09 9.59
CA ALA A 46 13.69 -8.38 10.66
C ALA A 46 14.35 -8.53 12.04
N ARG A 47 15.22 -9.53 12.25
CA ARG A 47 15.98 -9.71 13.51
C ARG A 47 17.26 -8.88 13.58
N ILE A 48 17.75 -8.43 12.43
CA ILE A 48 19.09 -7.81 12.29
C ILE A 48 18.95 -6.34 11.93
N TYR A 49 17.98 -5.99 11.08
CA TYR A 49 17.73 -4.62 10.68
C TYR A 49 16.76 -3.92 11.63
N THR A 50 17.01 -2.64 11.87
CA THR A 50 16.09 -1.77 12.58
C THR A 50 15.09 -1.21 11.57
N ASP A 51 13.81 -1.55 11.76
CA ASP A 51 12.72 -1.10 10.92
C ASP A 51 11.52 -0.65 11.75
N LEU A 52 10.71 0.24 11.17
CA LEU A 52 9.42 0.66 11.74
C LEU A 52 8.28 -0.05 11.02
N SER A 53 7.26 -0.42 11.79
CA SER A 53 6.05 -1.07 11.31
C SER A 53 4.82 -0.40 11.91
N LEU A 54 3.96 0.14 11.07
CA LEU A 54 2.68 0.72 11.46
C LEU A 54 1.56 -0.21 11.04
N PHE A 55 0.82 -0.76 12.01
CA PHE A 55 -0.43 -1.48 11.77
C PHE A 55 -1.61 -0.64 12.23
N THR A 56 -2.56 -0.38 11.35
CA THR A 56 -3.65 0.58 11.60
C THR A 56 -4.94 0.19 10.89
N ALA A 57 -6.06 0.71 11.42
CA ALA A 57 -7.37 0.68 10.79
C ALA A 57 -7.89 2.10 10.48
N ASP A 58 -6.98 3.06 10.33
CA ASP A 58 -7.30 4.42 9.88
C ASP A 58 -7.84 4.39 8.45
N ALA A 59 -9.06 4.90 8.26
CA ALA A 59 -9.76 4.83 6.99
C ALA A 59 -9.09 5.63 5.86
N SER A 60 -8.41 6.74 6.17
CA SER A 60 -7.68 7.52 5.17
C SER A 60 -6.43 6.80 4.67
N LEU A 61 -5.66 6.20 5.58
CA LEU A 61 -4.52 5.35 5.20
C LEU A 61 -4.97 4.08 4.47
N GLY A 62 -6.14 3.52 4.83
CA GLY A 62 -6.77 2.43 4.10
C GLY A 62 -7.15 2.80 2.67
N ARG A 63 -7.70 4.00 2.44
CA ARG A 63 -8.00 4.51 1.09
C ARG A 63 -6.73 4.74 0.28
N ASP A 64 -5.69 5.32 0.88
CA ASP A 64 -4.41 5.55 0.19
C ASP A 64 -3.73 4.22 -0.19
N ALA A 65 -3.73 3.22 0.70
CA ALA A 65 -3.22 1.88 0.37
C ALA A 65 -4.01 1.24 -0.80
N ASN A 66 -5.34 1.37 -0.82
CA ASN A 66 -6.15 0.93 -1.96
C ASN A 66 -5.76 1.64 -3.26
N ARG A 67 -5.53 2.96 -3.22
CA ARG A 67 -5.07 3.73 -4.39
C ARG A 67 -3.70 3.23 -4.88
N LEU A 68 -2.76 3.00 -3.96
CA LEU A 68 -1.44 2.41 -4.26
C LEU A 68 -1.57 1.06 -4.98
N PHE A 69 -2.36 0.13 -4.42
CA PHE A 69 -2.56 -1.19 -5.06
C PHE A 69 -3.21 -1.06 -6.43
N ASN A 70 -4.27 -0.27 -6.56
CA ASN A 70 -4.94 -0.04 -7.85
C ASN A 70 -4.00 0.56 -8.90
N PHE A 71 -3.10 1.46 -8.50
CA PHE A 71 -2.11 2.03 -9.40
C PHE A 71 -1.11 0.97 -9.88
N VAL A 72 -0.55 0.18 -8.95
CA VAL A 72 0.47 -0.83 -9.27
C VAL A 72 -0.09 -2.04 -10.03
N THR A 73 -1.33 -2.45 -9.74
CA THR A 73 -1.89 -3.70 -10.32
C THR A 73 -2.84 -3.47 -11.49
N ALA A 74 -3.52 -2.32 -11.54
CA ALA A 74 -4.55 -2.04 -12.54
C ALA A 74 -4.26 -0.79 -13.38
N TYR A 75 -3.07 -0.18 -13.24
CA TYR A 75 -2.66 1.02 -13.97
C TYR A 75 -3.65 2.19 -13.84
N ARG A 76 -4.45 2.21 -12.77
CA ARG A 76 -5.39 3.30 -12.51
C ARG A 76 -4.63 4.46 -11.90
N GLU A 77 -4.48 5.52 -12.68
CA GLU A 77 -3.93 6.78 -12.17
C GLU A 77 -4.77 7.31 -10.99
N PRO A 78 -4.13 7.96 -10.00
CA PRO A 78 -4.83 8.64 -8.93
C PRO A 78 -5.84 9.68 -9.44
N PRO A 79 -6.78 10.14 -8.59
CA PRO A 79 -7.77 11.13 -8.98
C PRO A 79 -7.14 12.40 -9.55
N LYS A 80 -7.73 12.93 -10.64
CA LYS A 80 -7.31 14.22 -11.24
C LYS A 80 -7.81 15.44 -10.46
N VAL A 81 -8.74 15.24 -9.54
CA VAL A 81 -9.37 16.28 -8.70
C VAL A 81 -9.30 15.82 -7.25
N GLY A 82 -8.84 16.70 -6.37
CA GLY A 82 -8.56 16.39 -4.97
C GLY A 82 -7.12 15.89 -4.73
N PRO A 83 -6.77 15.54 -3.49
CA PRO A 83 -5.43 15.09 -3.16
C PRO A 83 -5.16 13.70 -3.74
N VAL A 84 -3.99 13.53 -4.35
CA VAL A 84 -3.49 12.26 -4.92
C VAL A 84 -3.52 11.16 -3.84
N MET A 85 -2.97 11.48 -2.68
CA MET A 85 -3.03 10.71 -1.43
C MET A 85 -3.50 11.63 -0.29
N GLU A 86 -4.25 11.10 0.67
CA GLU A 86 -4.77 11.86 1.82
C GLU A 86 -3.74 12.03 2.95
N LYS A 87 -2.94 10.99 3.22
CA LYS A 87 -1.93 10.95 4.30
C LYS A 87 -0.60 10.33 3.87
N LEU A 88 -0.60 9.47 2.86
CA LEU A 88 0.64 8.92 2.30
C LEU A 88 1.28 9.90 1.31
N SER A 89 2.55 9.66 1.02
CA SER A 89 3.22 10.21 -0.17
C SER A 89 3.77 9.02 -0.96
N MET A 90 3.69 9.09 -2.29
CA MET A 90 4.04 8.03 -3.22
C MET A 90 5.00 8.53 -4.29
N SER A 91 6.19 7.93 -4.33
CA SER A 91 7.09 8.07 -5.47
C SER A 91 6.59 7.24 -6.65
N PRO A 92 6.70 7.73 -7.91
CA PRO A 92 7.25 9.03 -8.32
C PRO A 92 6.20 10.15 -8.45
N LEU A 93 4.97 9.96 -7.97
CA LEU A 93 3.84 10.84 -8.30
C LEU A 93 3.83 12.17 -7.53
N ASP A 94 3.70 12.13 -6.20
CA ASP A 94 3.43 13.32 -5.38
C ASP A 94 4.51 13.60 -4.33
N MET A 95 5.43 12.66 -4.08
CA MET A 95 6.43 12.77 -3.02
C MET A 95 7.38 13.99 -3.14
N LYS A 96 7.57 14.55 -4.34
CA LYS A 96 8.38 15.77 -4.54
C LYS A 96 7.60 17.07 -4.33
N GLN A 97 6.28 17.00 -4.24
CA GLN A 97 5.38 18.16 -4.17
C GLN A 97 4.94 18.47 -2.74
N GLN A 98 5.34 17.64 -1.77
CA GLN A 98 5.07 17.82 -0.34
C GLN A 98 6.17 18.63 0.35
#